data_AF-A0A7V1AKE6-F1
#
_entry.id   AF-A0A7V1AKE6-F1
#
_cell.length_a   1.000
_cell.length_b   1.000
_cell.length_c   1.000
_cell.angle_alpha   90.00
_cell.angle_beta   90.00
_cell.angle_gamma   90.00
#
_symmetry.space_group_name_H-M   'P 1'
#
loop_
_entity.id
_entity.type
_entity.pdbx_description
1 polymer ?
#
loop_
_entity_poly.entity_id
_entity_poly.type
_entity_poly.pdbx_seq_one_letter_code
_entity_poly.pdbx_strand_id
1 'polypeptide(L)'
;MSTKVVHPYITSREDIDSGKPIIAGTRTRVSNMIAYYKLGFSPEELAREFPHLRLAQIHDVLSYYYENQEEIDREIDEDSEEKINPDMRLKLYLDEDVPLVFAQALLNRGVDVVTTQQTGNDGQSDTKQLIICCNRKKNNFYPQQKRLYLVAQ
;
A
#
# COMPACT_ATOMS: atom_id res chain seq x y z
N MET A 1 20.11 -35.72 9.87
CA MET A 1 18.81 -35.68 10.57
C MET A 1 18.31 -34.25 10.48
N SER A 2 17.12 -34.01 9.90
CA SER A 2 16.55 -32.66 9.84
C SER A 2 15.84 -32.40 11.17
N THR A 3 16.45 -31.63 12.05
CA THR A 3 15.81 -31.15 13.28
C THR A 3 15.07 -29.87 12.93
N LYS A 4 13.74 -29.94 12.85
CA LYS A 4 12.89 -28.78 12.61
C LYS A 4 13.00 -27.82 13.80
N VAL A 5 13.47 -26.60 13.57
CA VAL A 5 13.58 -25.60 14.63
C VAL A 5 12.19 -25.12 15.03
N VAL A 6 11.98 -24.90 16.32
CA VAL A 6 10.73 -24.33 16.82
C VAL A 6 10.86 -22.81 16.83
N HIS A 7 9.93 -22.13 16.17
CA HIS A 7 9.88 -20.68 16.07
C HIS A 7 8.80 -20.11 17.01
N PRO A 8 9.15 -19.73 18.25
CA PRO A 8 8.18 -19.32 19.27
C PRO A 8 7.42 -18.02 18.94
N TYR A 9 7.94 -17.21 18.02
CA TYR A 9 7.34 -15.94 17.64
C TYR A 9 6.62 -16.00 16.29
N ILE A 10 6.58 -17.14 15.62
CA ILE A 10 5.89 -17.32 14.35
C ILE A 10 4.63 -18.15 14.56
N THR A 11 3.51 -17.66 14.05
CA THR A 11 2.22 -18.35 14.11
C THR A 11 1.50 -18.21 12.77
N SER A 12 0.59 -19.13 12.49
CA SER A 12 -0.27 -19.12 11.30
C SER A 12 -1.71 -19.23 11.74
N ARG A 13 -2.56 -18.40 11.16
CA ARG A 13 -3.98 -18.26 11.55
C ARG A 13 -4.83 -18.14 10.30
N GLU A 14 -5.73 -19.09 10.05
CA GLU A 14 -6.58 -19.06 8.84
C GLU A 14 -7.46 -17.81 8.76
N ASP A 15 -7.83 -17.23 9.91
CA ASP A 15 -8.59 -15.99 10.00
C ASP A 15 -7.77 -14.73 9.67
N ILE A 16 -6.45 -14.85 9.52
CA ILE A 16 -5.54 -13.74 9.25
C ILE A 16 -4.70 -14.06 8.01
N ASP A 17 -4.93 -13.30 6.95
CA ASP A 17 -4.14 -13.35 5.71
C ASP A 17 -4.02 -14.78 5.13
N SER A 18 -5.13 -15.51 5.15
CA SER A 18 -5.27 -16.85 4.55
C SER A 18 -4.31 -17.90 5.12
N GLY A 19 -3.91 -17.77 6.40
CA GLY A 19 -3.02 -18.75 7.05
C GLY A 19 -1.53 -18.51 6.81
N LYS A 20 -1.15 -17.43 6.13
CA LYS A 20 0.26 -17.05 5.95
C LYS A 20 0.96 -16.84 7.30
N PRO A 21 2.29 -17.11 7.38
CA PRO A 21 3.03 -16.98 8.62
C PRO A 21 3.12 -15.51 9.07
N ILE A 22 2.70 -15.25 10.31
CA ILE A 22 2.69 -13.93 10.95
C ILE A 22 3.50 -13.94 12.25
N ILE A 23 3.96 -12.76 12.65
CA ILE A 23 4.65 -12.57 13.92
C ILE A 23 3.60 -12.56 15.05
N ALA A 24 3.76 -13.46 16.01
CA ALA A 24 2.88 -13.64 17.15
C ALA A 24 2.64 -12.32 17.91
N GLY A 25 1.37 -12.04 18.20
CA GLY A 25 0.93 -10.79 18.82
C GLY A 25 0.79 -9.62 17.87
N THR A 26 1.02 -9.81 16.57
CA THR A 26 0.86 -8.78 15.53
C THR A 26 0.05 -9.31 14.36
N ARG A 27 -0.24 -8.43 13.39
CA ARG A 27 -0.76 -8.81 12.06
C ARG A 27 0.32 -8.68 10.99
N THR A 28 1.59 -8.60 11.39
CA THR A 28 2.72 -8.41 10.50
C THR A 28 3.17 -9.77 9.97
N ARG A 29 3.15 -9.93 8.65
CA ARG A 29 3.66 -11.13 7.98
C ARG A 29 5.17 -11.28 8.10
N VAL A 30 5.62 -12.53 8.05
CA VAL A 30 7.03 -12.89 7.89
C VAL A 30 7.57 -12.37 6.54
N SER A 31 6.87 -12.62 5.43
CA SER A 31 7.28 -12.18 4.09
C SER A 31 7.50 -10.67 3.99
N ASN A 32 6.66 -9.85 4.64
CA ASN A 32 6.85 -8.40 4.69
C ASN A 32 8.21 -8.04 5.34
N MET A 33 8.54 -8.64 6.48
CA MET A 33 9.82 -8.36 7.16
C MET A 33 11.02 -8.82 6.33
N ILE A 34 10.90 -9.97 5.67
CA ILE A 34 11.95 -10.47 4.78
C ILE A 34 12.11 -9.59 3.54
N ALA A 35 11.04 -9.01 3.01
CA ALA A 35 11.14 -8.04 1.93
C ALA A 35 12.00 -6.83 2.33
N TYR A 36 11.76 -6.23 3.51
CA TYR A 36 12.62 -5.13 4.00
C TYR A 36 14.06 -5.58 4.25
N TYR A 37 14.27 -6.77 4.81
CA TYR A 37 15.61 -7.33 4.98
C TYR A 37 16.35 -7.48 3.64
N LYS A 38 15.67 -7.98 2.60
CA LYS A 38 16.20 -8.06 1.22
C LYS A 38 16.49 -6.71 0.59
N LEU A 39 15.80 -5.64 1.01
CA LEU A 39 16.09 -4.26 0.62
C LEU A 39 17.32 -3.67 1.33
N GLY A 40 17.98 -4.43 2.21
CA GLY A 40 19.23 -4.06 2.87
C GLY A 40 19.07 -3.55 4.31
N PHE A 41 17.86 -3.60 4.88
CA PHE A 41 17.66 -3.22 6.28
C PHE A 41 18.26 -4.27 7.21
N SER A 42 19.10 -3.83 8.15
CA SER A 42 19.59 -4.67 9.24
C SER A 42 18.48 -4.99 10.26
N PRO A 43 18.59 -6.08 11.03
CA PRO A 43 17.64 -6.39 12.11
C PRO A 43 17.43 -5.24 13.10
N GLU A 44 18.50 -4.49 13.40
CA GLU A 44 18.47 -3.33 14.29
C GLU A 44 17.77 -2.12 13.66
N GLU A 45 17.82 -1.97 12.34
CA GLU A 45 17.03 -0.97 11.61
C GLU A 45 15.57 -1.37 11.57
N LEU A 46 15.26 -2.64 11.30
CA LEU A 46 13.89 -3.15 11.35
C LEU A 46 13.25 -2.93 12.74
N ALA A 47 13.98 -3.19 13.82
CA ALA A 47 13.50 -2.91 15.18
C ALA A 47 13.24 -1.42 15.44
N ARG A 48 14.00 -0.52 14.78
CA ARG A 48 13.79 0.93 14.87
C ARG A 48 12.59 1.40 14.06
N GLU A 49 12.44 0.89 12.83
CA GLU A 49 11.33 1.24 11.92
C GLU A 49 9.99 0.61 12.34
N PHE A 50 10.03 -0.53 13.03
CA PHE A 50 8.85 -1.22 13.56
C PHE A 50 8.92 -1.32 15.09
N PRO A 51 8.63 -0.24 15.85
CA PRO A 51 8.80 -0.21 17.32
C PRO A 51 7.95 -1.22 18.10
N HIS A 52 6.93 -1.79 17.45
CA HIS A 52 6.08 -2.84 18.02
C HIS A 52 6.70 -4.24 17.89
N LEU A 53 7.82 -4.38 17.18
CA LEU A 53 8.57 -5.62 17.03
C LEU A 53 9.84 -5.58 17.88
N ARG A 54 10.08 -6.67 18.60
CA ARG A 54 11.33 -6.84 19.37
C ARG A 54 12.39 -7.48 18.50
N LEU A 55 13.66 -7.15 18.77
CA LEU A 55 14.80 -7.73 18.05
C LEU A 55 14.79 -9.27 18.07
N ALA A 56 14.38 -9.88 19.19
CA ALA A 56 14.21 -11.34 19.29
C ALA A 56 13.18 -11.91 18.31
N GLN A 57 12.08 -11.20 18.05
CA GLN A 57 11.07 -11.62 17.07
C GLN A 57 11.62 -11.51 15.65
N ILE A 58 12.39 -10.46 15.36
CA ILE A 58 13.01 -10.26 14.05
C ILE A 58 14.05 -11.34 13.76
N HIS A 59 14.88 -11.72 14.73
CA HIS A 59 15.80 -12.85 14.53
C HIS A 59 15.08 -14.19 14.34
N ASP A 60 13.96 -14.42 15.02
CA ASP A 60 13.16 -15.63 14.81
C ASP A 60 12.50 -15.65 13.43
N VAL A 61 12.03 -14.50 12.94
CA VAL A 61 11.57 -14.30 11.55
C VAL A 61 12.67 -14.66 10.55
N LEU A 62 13.89 -14.18 10.75
CA LEU A 62 15.02 -14.51 9.87
C LEU A 62 15.35 -15.99 9.93
N SER A 63 15.35 -16.59 11.13
CA SER A 63 15.58 -18.03 11.28
C SER A 63 14.50 -18.84 10.55
N TYR A 64 13.23 -18.47 10.68
CA TYR A 64 12.11 -19.12 9.97
C TYR A 64 12.28 -18.98 8.46
N TYR A 65 12.69 -17.80 7.99
CA TYR A 65 12.94 -17.57 6.57
C TYR A 65 14.00 -18.51 6.01
N TYR A 66 15.14 -18.68 6.70
CA TYR A 66 16.20 -19.56 6.23
C TYR A 66 15.79 -21.04 6.12
N GLU A 67 14.77 -21.48 6.86
CA GLU A 67 14.18 -22.82 6.71
C GLU A 67 13.11 -22.90 5.61
N ASN A 68 12.48 -21.78 5.23
CA ASN A 68 11.31 -21.74 4.35
C ASN A 68 11.50 -20.74 3.18
N GLN A 69 12.74 -20.60 2.68
CA GLN A 69 13.10 -19.55 1.72
C GLN A 69 12.25 -19.58 0.46
N GLU A 70 12.04 -20.76 -0.14
CA GLU A 70 11.28 -20.91 -1.39
C GLU A 70 9.80 -20.50 -1.25
N GLU A 71 9.21 -20.74 -0.09
CA GLU A 71 7.81 -20.37 0.19
C GLU A 71 7.70 -18.85 0.37
N ILE A 72 8.56 -18.29 1.22
CA ILE A 72 8.54 -16.86 1.53
C ILE A 72 8.95 -16.01 0.33
N ASP A 73 9.93 -16.45 -0.46
CA ASP A 73 10.35 -15.74 -1.67
C ASP A 73 9.22 -15.71 -2.69
N ARG A 74 8.49 -16.82 -2.85
CA ARG A 74 7.30 -16.86 -3.70
C ARG A 74 6.20 -15.92 -3.20
N GLU A 75 5.95 -15.86 -1.90
CA GLU A 75 5.00 -14.89 -1.35
C GLU A 75 5.40 -13.45 -1.66
N ILE A 76 6.69 -13.12 -1.51
CA ILE A 76 7.24 -11.79 -1.81
C ILE A 76 7.10 -11.48 -3.30
N ASP A 77 7.43 -12.42 -4.17
CA ASP A 77 7.30 -12.27 -5.63
C ASP A 77 5.83 -12.10 -6.04
N GLU A 78 4.91 -12.83 -5.39
CA GLU A 78 3.47 -12.68 -5.62
C GLU A 78 2.92 -11.33 -5.18
N ASP A 79 3.50 -10.75 -4.12
CA ASP A 79 3.14 -9.44 -3.58
C ASP A 79 3.88 -8.27 -4.26
N SER A 80 4.89 -8.55 -5.08
CA SER A 80 5.69 -7.56 -5.80
C SER A 80 4.86 -6.74 -6.78
N GLU A 81 5.26 -5.48 -6.99
CA GLU A 81 4.57 -4.46 -7.80
C GLU A 81 4.24 -4.87 -9.25
N GLU A 82 4.81 -5.96 -9.76
CA GLU A 82 4.45 -6.55 -11.05
C GLU A 82 2.99 -7.05 -11.10
N LYS A 83 2.36 -7.25 -9.95
CA LYS A 83 0.90 -7.47 -9.81
C LYS A 83 0.15 -6.26 -9.24
N ILE A 84 0.66 -5.04 -9.42
CA ILE A 84 -0.23 -3.87 -9.35
C ILE A 84 -1.28 -4.10 -10.42
N ASN A 85 -2.54 -4.29 -10.00
CA ASN A 85 -3.66 -4.31 -10.93
C ASN A 85 -3.51 -3.09 -11.85
N PRO A 86 -3.44 -3.25 -13.18
CA PRO A 86 -3.31 -2.11 -14.09
C PRO A 86 -4.45 -1.08 -13.92
N ASP A 87 -5.56 -1.46 -13.28
CA ASP A 87 -6.66 -0.58 -12.87
C ASP A 87 -6.44 0.17 -11.54
N MET A 88 -5.41 -0.14 -10.75
CA MET A 88 -5.06 0.58 -9.51
C MET A 88 -4.31 1.87 -9.84
N ARG A 89 -4.93 2.71 -10.66
CA ARG A 89 -4.45 4.06 -10.95
C ARG A 89 -5.12 5.04 -10.01
N LEU A 90 -4.30 5.77 -9.26
CA LEU A 90 -4.77 6.90 -8.48
C LEU A 90 -5.30 7.95 -9.45
N LYS A 91 -6.60 8.26 -9.37
CA LYS A 91 -7.23 9.34 -10.15
C LYS A 91 -7.29 10.61 -9.33
N LEU A 92 -6.51 11.60 -9.76
CA LEU A 92 -6.52 12.93 -9.17
C LEU A 92 -7.42 13.86 -9.97
N TYR A 93 -8.32 14.54 -9.26
CA TYR A 93 -9.10 15.63 -9.82
C TYR A 93 -8.39 16.95 -9.52
N LEU A 94 -7.99 17.64 -10.58
CA LEU A 94 -7.35 18.94 -10.46
C LEU A 94 -8.37 20.04 -10.72
N ASP A 95 -8.30 21.06 -9.87
CA ASP A 95 -9.15 22.24 -9.95
C ASP A 95 -8.83 23.11 -11.17
N GLU A 96 -9.74 24.04 -11.50
CA GLU A 96 -9.50 25.03 -12.56
C GLU A 96 -8.31 25.95 -12.27
N ASP A 97 -8.03 26.18 -10.98
CA ASP A 97 -6.89 26.97 -10.51
C ASP A 97 -5.56 26.22 -10.56
N VAL A 98 -5.56 24.92 -10.88
CA VAL A 98 -4.32 24.14 -11.01
C VAL A 98 -3.76 24.32 -12.41
N PRO A 99 -2.53 24.84 -12.57
CA PRO A 99 -1.95 25.01 -13.89
C PRO A 99 -1.83 23.67 -14.63
N LEU A 100 -2.22 23.66 -15.91
CA LEU A 100 -2.23 22.46 -16.76
C LEU A 100 -0.89 21.71 -16.80
N VAL A 101 0.22 22.45 -16.64
CA VAL A 101 1.58 21.88 -16.55
C VAL A 101 1.76 20.89 -15.40
N PHE A 102 1.04 21.06 -14.28
CA PHE A 102 1.05 20.09 -13.18
C PHE A 102 0.31 18.81 -13.54
N ALA A 103 -0.83 18.91 -14.23
CA ALA A 103 -1.55 17.75 -14.74
C ALA A 103 -0.64 16.92 -15.66
N GLN A 104 0.07 17.59 -16.58
CA GLN A 104 0.98 16.94 -17.50
C GLN A 104 2.18 16.28 -16.78
N ALA A 105 2.76 16.95 -15.77
CA ALA A 105 3.87 16.41 -14.99
C ALA A 105 3.51 15.14 -14.20
N LEU A 106 2.24 15.03 -13.78
CA LEU A 106 1.69 13.86 -13.09
C LEU A 106 1.36 12.73 -14.06
N LEU A 107 0.76 13.05 -15.22
CA LEU A 107 0.53 12.08 -16.30
C LEU A 107 1.85 11.43 -16.75
N ASN A 108 2.91 12.23 -16.91
CA ASN A 108 4.24 11.75 -17.26
C ASN A 108 4.88 10.83 -16.20
N ARG A 109 4.34 10.83 -14.98
CA ARG A 109 4.75 9.94 -13.88
C ARG A 109 3.79 8.76 -13.67
N GLY A 110 2.86 8.53 -14.59
CA GLY A 110 1.92 7.40 -14.55
C GLY A 110 0.70 7.61 -13.63
N VAL A 111 0.43 8.84 -13.20
CA VAL A 111 -0.77 9.17 -12.41
C VAL A 111 -1.91 9.55 -13.36
N ASP A 112 -3.07 8.91 -13.20
CA ASP A 112 -4.26 9.32 -13.96
C ASP A 112 -4.79 10.65 -13.40
N VAL A 113 -4.94 11.65 -14.26
CA VAL A 113 -5.41 12.99 -13.87
C VAL A 113 -6.64 13.35 -14.69
N VAL A 114 -7.63 13.97 -14.05
CA VAL A 114 -8.81 14.55 -14.68
C VAL A 114 -8.89 16.02 -14.29
N THR A 115 -8.84 16.92 -15.27
CA THR A 115 -9.01 18.37 -15.00
C THR A 115 -10.46 18.81 -15.21
N THR A 116 -10.87 19.88 -14.53
CA THR A 116 -12.19 20.51 -14.72
C THR A 116 -12.45 20.87 -16.19
N GLN A 117 -11.46 21.42 -16.89
CA GLN A 117 -11.53 21.76 -18.31
C GLN A 117 -11.74 20.54 -19.21
N GLN A 118 -11.05 19.42 -18.93
CA GLN A 118 -11.22 18.17 -19.69
C GLN A 118 -12.62 17.56 -19.53
N THR A 119 -13.31 17.88 -18.43
CA THR A 119 -14.69 17.43 -18.17
C THR A 119 -15.76 18.43 -18.61
N GLY A 120 -15.38 19.58 -19.20
CA GLY A 120 -16.31 20.64 -19.59
C GLY A 120 -17.07 21.26 -18.41
N ASN A 121 -16.38 21.36 -17.27
CA ASN A 121 -16.96 21.70 -15.97
C ASN A 121 -16.30 22.95 -15.36
N ASP A 122 -15.45 23.59 -16.14
CA ASP A 122 -14.84 24.89 -15.86
C ASP A 122 -15.93 25.96 -15.66
N GLY A 123 -15.74 26.82 -14.65
CA GLY A 123 -16.70 27.86 -14.28
C GLY A 123 -18.00 27.36 -13.61
N GLN A 124 -18.14 26.07 -13.31
CA GLN A 124 -19.26 25.54 -12.53
C GLN A 124 -19.00 25.64 -11.03
N SER A 125 -20.05 25.68 -10.21
CA SER A 125 -19.89 25.72 -8.75
C SER A 125 -19.26 24.44 -8.20
N ASP A 126 -18.49 24.56 -7.13
CA ASP A 126 -17.81 23.43 -6.44
C ASP A 126 -18.72 22.23 -6.22
N THR A 127 -19.97 22.47 -5.79
CA THR A 127 -20.96 21.41 -5.56
C THR A 127 -21.31 20.64 -6.84
N LYS A 128 -21.50 21.33 -7.97
CA LYS A 128 -21.77 20.68 -9.26
C LYS A 128 -20.55 19.94 -9.76
N GLN A 129 -19.35 20.50 -9.54
CA GLN A 129 -18.11 19.85 -9.95
C GLN A 129 -17.90 18.51 -9.24
N LEU A 130 -18.18 18.48 -7.94
CA LEU A 130 -18.09 17.29 -7.10
C LEU A 130 -19.10 16.19 -7.48
N ILE A 131 -20.36 16.56 -7.76
CA ILE A 131 -21.40 15.59 -8.16
C ILE A 131 -21.04 14.87 -9.46
N ILE A 132 -20.50 15.57 -10.45
CA ILE A 132 -20.07 14.98 -11.73
C ILE A 132 -18.88 14.04 -11.52
N CYS A 133 -17.97 14.39 -10.62
CA CYS A 133 -16.80 13.60 -10.28
C CYS A 133 -17.17 12.30 -9.54
N CYS A 134 -18.01 12.38 -8.50
CA CYS A 134 -18.45 11.24 -7.71
C CYS A 134 -19.21 10.17 -8.52
N ASN A 135 -19.99 10.59 -9.51
CA ASN A 135 -20.80 9.67 -10.33
C ASN A 135 -19.96 8.86 -11.34
N ARG A 136 -18.69 9.21 -11.58
CA ARG A 136 -17.90 8.57 -12.65
C ARG A 136 -16.98 7.43 -12.22
N LYS A 137 -16.38 7.40 -11.01
CA LYS A 137 -15.64 6.21 -10.45
C LYS A 137 -15.41 6.31 -8.92
N LYS A 138 -15.27 5.14 -8.26
CA LYS A 138 -15.15 4.94 -6.79
C LYS A 138 -13.80 5.31 -6.13
N ASN A 139 -12.75 5.64 -6.89
CA ASN A 139 -11.36 5.81 -6.37
C ASN A 139 -10.77 7.21 -6.57
N ASN A 140 -11.59 8.26 -6.50
CA ASN A 140 -11.14 9.63 -6.71
C ASN A 140 -10.64 10.25 -5.39
N PHE A 141 -9.46 10.88 -5.43
CA PHE A 141 -8.94 11.70 -4.33
C PHE A 141 -9.26 13.17 -4.58
N TYR A 142 -9.74 13.84 -3.52
CA TYR A 142 -10.15 15.24 -3.55
C TYR A 142 -9.23 16.10 -2.65
N PRO A 143 -8.90 17.33 -3.05
CA PRO A 143 -8.29 18.31 -2.16
C PRO A 143 -9.14 18.52 -0.90
N GLN A 144 -8.50 18.79 0.24
CA GLN A 144 -9.19 18.91 1.54
C GLN A 144 -10.36 19.91 1.52
N GLN A 145 -10.20 21.03 0.81
CA GLN A 145 -11.23 22.07 0.70
C GLN A 145 -12.51 21.56 0.02
N LYS A 146 -12.39 20.68 -0.98
CA LYS A 146 -13.53 20.07 -1.67
C LYS A 146 -14.13 18.88 -0.90
N ARG A 147 -13.37 18.29 0.02
CA ARG A 147 -13.81 17.18 0.88
C ARG A 147 -14.91 17.60 1.87
N LEU A 148 -14.90 18.86 2.33
CA LEU A 148 -15.95 19.39 3.22
C LEU A 148 -17.35 19.37 2.59
N TYR A 149 -17.44 19.59 1.28
CA TYR A 149 -18.72 19.61 0.56
C TYR A 149 -19.33 18.21 0.35
N LEU A 150 -18.52 17.15 0.47
CA LEU A 150 -18.93 15.76 0.29
C LEU A 150 -19.56 15.16 1.56
N VAL A 151 -19.25 15.71 2.74
CA VAL A 151 -19.72 15.23 4.05
C VAL A 151 -20.99 15.97 4.50
N ALA A 152 -21.43 16.97 3.74
CA ALA A 152 -22.56 17.84 4.06
C ALA A 152 -23.89 17.42 3.38
N GLN A 153 -23.99 16.19 2.86
CA GLN A 153 -25.23 15.60 2.29
C GLN A 153 -25.72 14.42 3.12
#